data_AF-A0A1T3VTU0-F1
#
_entry.id   AF-A0A1T3VTU0-F1
#
_cell.length_a   1.000
_cell.length_b   1.000
_cell.length_c   1.000
_cell.angle_alpha   90.00
_cell.angle_beta   90.00
_cell.angle_gamma   90.00
#
_symmetry.space_group_name_H-M   'P 1'
#
loop_
_entity.id
_entity.type
_entity.pdbx_description
1 polymer ?
#
loop_
_entity_poly.entity_id
_entity_poly.type
_entity_poly.pdbx_seq_one_letter_code
_entity_poly.pdbx_strand_id
1 'polypeptide(L)'
;FPVRTEVYSTKTYHDSFDPIRAIRTKEFSYIENYAERPLLDLPWDIADSAPGAVVGPNARSPRPGRELYDLRTDPGESHNLFGTPLTAETAEIARELALQLNDWRMQTNDVIPSDFAGTRISERYTQTYLTIKEWPGLSRAAIAEDRGIEDAPQSPQ
;
A
#
# COMPACT_ATOMS: atom_id res chain seq x y z
N PHE A 1 -5.16 15.71 27.81
CA PHE A 1 -4.50 15.71 26.49
C PHE A 1 -5.37 16.48 25.51
N PRO A 2 -4.79 17.27 24.59
CA PRO A 2 -5.55 17.91 23.53
C PRO A 2 -6.23 16.86 22.63
N VAL A 3 -7.32 17.24 21.97
CA VAL A 3 -8.01 16.39 20.99
C VAL A 3 -7.13 16.25 19.75
N ARG A 4 -6.93 15.03 19.27
CA ARG A 4 -6.17 14.76 18.02
C ARG A 4 -6.96 15.23 16.80
N THR A 5 -6.24 15.70 15.79
CA THR A 5 -6.80 16.20 14.52
C THR A 5 -6.61 15.22 13.36
N GLU A 6 -5.86 14.15 13.61
CA GLU A 6 -5.35 13.22 12.63
C GLU A 6 -5.50 11.77 13.10
N VAL A 7 -5.65 10.87 12.13
CA VAL A 7 -5.70 9.42 12.31
C VAL A 7 -4.58 8.79 11.51
N TYR A 8 -3.90 7.82 12.10
CA TYR A 8 -2.85 7.03 11.46
C TYR A 8 -3.36 5.61 11.21
N SER A 9 -3.03 5.04 10.05
CA SER A 9 -3.35 3.65 9.72
C SER A 9 -2.14 2.93 9.14
N THR A 10 -2.04 1.64 9.44
CA THR A 10 -0.95 0.79 8.96
C THR A 10 -1.50 -0.54 8.45
N LYS A 11 -0.89 -1.03 7.37
CA LYS A 11 -1.05 -2.39 6.86
C LYS A 11 0.34 -2.94 6.60
N THR A 12 0.64 -4.16 7.01
CA THR A 12 1.93 -4.80 6.69
C THR A 12 1.71 -6.07 5.88
N TYR A 13 0.71 -6.86 6.26
CA TYR A 13 0.35 -8.09 5.59
C TYR A 13 -1.16 -8.13 5.35
N HIS A 14 -1.55 -8.78 4.25
CA HIS A 14 -2.85 -9.42 4.11
C HIS A 14 -2.58 -10.85 3.64
N ASP A 15 -2.86 -11.17 2.37
CA ASP A 15 -2.49 -12.45 1.74
C ASP A 15 -1.02 -12.46 1.30
N SER A 16 -0.44 -11.25 1.13
CA SER A 16 0.96 -11.02 0.89
C SER A 16 1.50 -9.87 1.72
N PHE A 17 2.82 -9.70 1.68
CA PHE A 17 3.50 -8.52 2.17
C PHE A 17 3.11 -7.29 1.30
N ASP A 18 2.33 -6.38 1.88
CA ASP A 18 1.84 -5.14 1.25
C ASP A 18 1.88 -4.00 2.29
N PRO A 19 3.09 -3.51 2.62
CA PRO A 19 3.29 -2.46 3.62
C PRO A 19 2.78 -1.10 3.14
N ILE A 20 1.79 -0.56 3.84
CA ILE A 20 1.19 0.76 3.60
C ILE A 20 1.12 1.54 4.91
N ARG A 21 1.44 2.82 4.87
CA ARG A 21 1.28 3.74 6.00
C ARG A 21 0.50 4.96 5.53
N ALA A 22 -0.40 5.45 6.36
CA ALA A 22 -1.17 6.64 6.02
C ALA A 22 -1.43 7.52 7.24
N ILE A 23 -1.58 8.81 6.96
CA ILE A 23 -2.09 9.82 7.87
C ILE A 23 -3.29 10.50 7.19
N ARG A 24 -4.38 10.62 7.93
CA ARG A 24 -5.60 11.29 7.47
C ARG A 24 -5.98 12.39 8.45
N THR A 25 -6.16 13.60 7.92
CA THR A 25 -6.75 14.74 8.63
C THR A 25 -8.20 14.94 8.16
N LYS A 26 -8.86 16.01 8.62
CA LYS A 26 -10.18 16.38 8.08
C LYS A 26 -10.12 16.81 6.62
N GLU A 27 -9.00 17.35 6.16
CA GLU A 27 -8.88 17.99 4.85
C GLU A 27 -8.05 17.17 3.87
N PHE A 28 -7.11 16.35 4.35
CA PHE A 28 -6.19 15.62 3.48
C PHE A 28 -6.00 14.17 3.92
N SER A 29 -5.74 13.31 2.94
CA SER A 29 -5.34 11.92 3.14
C SER A 29 -4.01 11.71 2.42
N TYR A 30 -2.99 11.29 3.17
CA TYR A 30 -1.65 11.04 2.67
C TYR A 30 -1.28 9.58 2.91
N ILE A 31 -0.80 8.90 1.86
CA ILE A 31 -0.51 7.47 1.86
C ILE A 31 0.88 7.23 1.28
N GLU A 32 1.62 6.32 1.91
CA GLU A 32 2.90 5.80 1.44
C GLU A 32 2.80 4.29 1.24
N ASN A 33 3.05 3.85 0.01
CA ASN A 33 3.11 2.45 -0.39
C ASN A 33 4.58 2.02 -0.49
N TYR A 34 4.99 1.09 0.38
CA TYR A 34 6.41 0.74 0.56
C TYR A 34 6.86 -0.45 -0.29
N ALA A 35 5.93 -1.10 -1.01
CA ALA A 35 6.24 -2.19 -1.93
C ALA A 35 5.52 -1.97 -3.26
N GLU A 36 6.16 -2.36 -4.35
CA GLU A 36 5.59 -2.28 -5.69
C GLU A 36 4.53 -3.38 -5.86
N ARG A 37 3.27 -2.97 -5.97
CA ARG A 37 2.11 -3.85 -6.01
C ARG A 37 1.10 -3.35 -7.04
N PRO A 38 0.16 -4.20 -7.49
CA PRO A 38 -0.96 -3.74 -8.28
C PRO A 38 -1.75 -2.67 -7.52
N LEU A 39 -2.45 -1.81 -8.27
CA LEU A 39 -3.28 -0.72 -7.77
C LEU A 39 -4.18 -1.21 -6.64
N LEU A 40 -4.81 -2.36 -6.83
CA LEU A 40 -5.52 -3.09 -5.78
C LEU A 40 -5.06 -4.55 -5.74
N ASP A 41 -4.41 -4.94 -4.64
CA ASP A 41 -4.06 -6.34 -4.38
C ASP A 41 -5.29 -7.05 -3.81
N LEU A 42 -6.09 -7.64 -4.70
CA LEU A 42 -7.31 -8.34 -4.32
C LEU A 42 -6.98 -9.62 -3.53
N PRO A 43 -7.55 -9.79 -2.33
CA PRO A 43 -7.38 -11.02 -1.57
C PRO A 43 -8.08 -12.18 -2.28
N TRP A 44 -7.63 -13.41 -2.00
CA TRP A 44 -7.98 -14.58 -2.79
C TRP A 44 -9.49 -14.90 -2.73
N ASP A 45 -10.10 -14.76 -1.55
CA ASP A 45 -11.53 -14.96 -1.34
C ASP A 45 -12.39 -14.00 -2.17
N ILE A 46 -11.89 -12.81 -2.46
CA ILE A 46 -12.57 -11.82 -3.32
C ILE A 46 -12.19 -11.99 -4.79
N ALA A 47 -10.95 -12.35 -5.11
CA ALA A 47 -10.48 -12.47 -6.50
C ALA A 47 -11.28 -13.49 -7.30
N ASP A 48 -11.66 -14.61 -6.67
CA ASP A 48 -12.45 -15.68 -7.31
C ASP A 48 -13.97 -15.41 -7.28
N SER A 49 -14.40 -14.30 -6.70
CA SER A 49 -15.80 -13.88 -6.66
C SER A 49 -16.22 -13.17 -7.96
N ALA A 50 -17.54 -13.10 -8.22
CA ALA A 50 -18.06 -12.38 -9.39
C ALA A 50 -17.64 -10.89 -9.42
N PRO A 51 -17.66 -10.12 -8.30
CA PRO A 51 -17.09 -8.78 -8.26
C PRO A 51 -15.58 -8.75 -8.55
N GLY A 52 -14.81 -9.71 -8.02
CA GLY A 52 -13.37 -9.82 -8.24
C GLY A 52 -13.01 -10.02 -9.71
N ALA A 53 -13.78 -10.85 -10.43
CA ALA A 53 -13.60 -11.06 -11.87
C ALA A 53 -13.83 -9.79 -12.71
N VAL A 54 -14.72 -8.89 -12.25
CA VAL A 54 -15.01 -7.61 -12.92
C VAL A 54 -13.97 -6.54 -12.60
N VAL A 55 -13.56 -6.42 -11.33
CA VAL A 55 -12.65 -5.36 -10.86
C VAL A 55 -11.18 -5.71 -11.13
N GLY A 56 -10.80 -6.98 -10.99
CA GLY A 56 -9.43 -7.45 -11.06
C GLY A 56 -8.65 -7.01 -12.31
N PRO A 57 -9.21 -7.07 -13.53
CA PRO A 57 -8.51 -6.59 -14.73
C PRO A 57 -8.14 -5.10 -14.67
N ASN A 58 -8.96 -4.26 -14.03
CA ASN A 58 -8.73 -2.81 -13.92
C ASN A 58 -7.76 -2.44 -12.79
N ALA A 59 -7.39 -3.40 -11.95
CA ALA A 59 -6.56 -3.20 -10.76
C ALA A 59 -5.08 -3.54 -10.96
N ARG A 60 -4.68 -3.90 -12.19
CA ARG A 60 -3.34 -4.45 -12.49
C ARG A 60 -2.24 -3.40 -12.65
N SER A 61 -2.59 -2.14 -12.89
CA SER A 61 -1.61 -1.07 -13.01
C SER A 61 -0.79 -0.92 -11.72
N PRO A 62 0.46 -0.46 -11.77
CA PRO A 62 1.25 -0.26 -10.56
C PRO A 62 0.60 0.81 -9.67
N ARG A 63 0.54 0.55 -8.35
CA ARG A 63 0.10 1.55 -7.37
C ARG A 63 1.16 2.64 -7.23
N PRO A 64 0.80 3.94 -7.14
CA PRO A 64 1.76 4.99 -6.86
C PRO A 64 2.46 4.79 -5.52
N GLY A 65 3.76 5.05 -5.44
CA GLY A 65 4.51 4.95 -4.16
C GLY A 65 4.05 5.96 -3.10
N ARG A 66 3.50 7.10 -3.53
CA ARG A 66 2.93 8.13 -2.67
C ARG A 66 1.62 8.66 -3.24
N GLU A 67 0.67 8.91 -2.36
CA GLU A 67 -0.66 9.40 -2.73
C GLU A 67 -1.06 10.54 -1.79
N LEU A 68 -1.65 11.59 -2.34
CA LEU A 68 -2.20 12.72 -1.60
C LEU A 68 -3.56 13.08 -2.19
N TYR A 69 -4.56 13.23 -1.34
CA TYR A 69 -5.93 13.59 -1.72
C TYR A 69 -6.43 14.77 -0.91
N ASP A 70 -7.08 15.74 -1.56
CA ASP A 70 -7.86 16.80 -0.90
C ASP A 70 -9.30 16.31 -0.67
N LEU A 71 -9.62 16.01 0.58
CA LEU A 71 -10.89 15.41 0.98
C LEU A 71 -12.07 16.39 0.92
N ARG A 72 -11.79 17.70 0.79
CA ARG A 72 -12.82 18.74 0.68
C ARG A 72 -13.44 18.73 -0.70
N THR A 73 -12.65 18.43 -1.72
CA THR A 73 -13.05 18.43 -3.14
C THR A 73 -13.18 17.01 -3.70
N ASP A 74 -12.43 16.06 -3.18
CA ASP A 74 -12.43 14.64 -3.58
C ASP A 74 -12.56 13.72 -2.36
N PRO A 75 -13.73 13.67 -1.72
CA PRO A 75 -13.96 12.80 -0.54
C PRO A 75 -13.88 11.30 -0.88
N GLY A 76 -13.94 10.95 -2.17
CA GLY A 76 -13.83 9.57 -2.66
C GLY A 76 -12.39 9.14 -3.00
N GLU A 77 -11.39 10.01 -2.83
CA GLU A 77 -9.96 9.70 -3.04
C GLU A 77 -9.69 9.13 -4.44
N SER A 78 -10.32 9.72 -5.45
CA SER A 78 -10.24 9.29 -6.85
C SER A 78 -9.15 10.02 -7.64
N HIS A 79 -8.67 11.17 -7.16
CA HIS A 79 -7.71 12.04 -7.84
C HIS A 79 -6.48 12.26 -6.97
N ASN A 80 -5.45 11.42 -7.18
CA ASN A 80 -4.16 11.62 -6.54
C ASN A 80 -3.52 12.92 -7.05
N LEU A 81 -3.19 13.83 -6.14
CA LEU A 81 -2.58 15.12 -6.44
C LEU A 81 -1.12 14.99 -6.90
N PHE A 82 -0.48 13.85 -6.63
CA PHE A 82 0.80 13.50 -7.24
C PHE A 82 0.56 12.97 -8.67
N GLY A 83 0.70 13.84 -9.68
CA GLY A 83 0.56 13.48 -11.10
C GLY A 83 -0.13 14.54 -11.96
N THR A 84 -0.90 15.43 -11.34
CA THR A 84 -1.26 16.75 -11.91
C THR A 84 -0.13 17.76 -11.62
N PRO A 85 0.01 18.91 -12.32
CA PRO A 85 1.08 19.85 -12.04
C PRO A 85 1.13 20.17 -10.54
N LEU A 86 2.17 19.66 -9.87
CA LEU A 86 2.26 19.72 -8.42
C LEU A 86 2.46 21.19 -8.04
N THR A 87 1.45 21.77 -7.38
CA THR A 87 1.57 23.14 -6.88
C THR A 87 2.53 23.16 -5.69
N ALA A 88 3.19 24.30 -5.45
CA ALA A 88 4.07 24.47 -4.29
C ALA A 88 3.31 24.25 -2.97
N GLU A 89 2.03 24.64 -2.91
CA GLU A 89 1.16 24.44 -1.75
C GLU A 89 0.90 22.95 -1.48
N THR A 90 0.52 22.20 -2.51
CA THR A 90 0.28 20.75 -2.39
C THR A 90 1.55 20.00 -1.98
N ALA A 91 2.71 20.40 -2.53
CA ALA A 91 4.00 19.81 -2.17
C ALA A 91 4.35 20.04 -0.70
N GLU A 92 4.04 21.23 -0.16
CA GLU A 92 4.30 21.56 1.23
C GLU A 92 3.38 20.78 2.17
N ILE A 93 2.09 20.67 1.85
CA ILE A 93 1.12 19.85 2.62
C ILE A 93 1.58 18.39 2.67
N ALA A 94 1.98 17.82 1.52
CA ALA A 94 2.53 16.48 1.46
C ALA A 94 3.76 16.31 2.38
N ARG A 95 4.67 17.29 2.35
CA ARG A 95 5.90 17.27 3.15
C ARG A 95 5.58 17.29 4.65
N GLU A 96 4.65 18.13 5.08
CA GLU A 96 4.21 18.20 6.47
C GLU A 96 3.57 16.88 6.94
N LEU A 97 2.65 16.32 6.16
CA LEU A 97 2.00 15.05 6.47
C LEU A 97 2.99 13.89 6.50
N ALA A 98 3.96 13.87 5.57
CA ALA A 98 5.02 12.86 5.57
C ALA A 98 5.90 12.91 6.82
N LEU A 99 6.25 14.12 7.30
CA LEU A 99 6.99 14.28 8.55
C LEU A 99 6.18 13.81 9.76
N GLN A 100 4.90 14.19 9.85
CA GLN A 100 4.03 13.75 10.93
C GLN A 100 3.84 12.23 10.94
N LEU A 101 3.71 11.61 9.76
CA LEU A 101 3.63 10.16 9.62
C LEU A 101 4.93 9.50 10.08
N ASN A 102 6.08 10.00 9.66
CA ASN A 102 7.38 9.50 10.09
C ASN A 102 7.58 9.62 11.61
N ASP A 103 7.26 10.76 12.20
CA ASP A 103 7.38 10.99 13.64
C ASP A 103 6.50 10.01 14.43
N TRP A 104 5.28 9.77 13.96
CA TRP A 104 4.39 8.78 14.56
C TRP A 104 4.94 7.35 14.44
N ARG A 105 5.50 6.99 13.29
CA ARG A 105 6.16 5.69 13.08
C ARG A 105 7.34 5.50 14.04
N MET A 106 8.16 6.54 14.22
CA MET A 106 9.26 6.53 15.19
C MET A 106 8.77 6.38 16.63
N GLN A 107 7.73 7.11 17.03
CA GLN A 107 7.14 7.04 18.37
C GLN A 107 6.52 5.67 18.70
N THR A 108 6.01 4.98 17.68
CA THR A 108 5.37 3.67 17.82
C THR A 108 6.33 2.51 17.57
N ASN A 109 7.60 2.79 17.30
CA ASN A 109 8.61 1.81 16.91
C ASN A 109 8.15 0.95 15.73
N ASP A 110 7.49 1.56 14.74
CA ASP A 110 7.01 0.89 13.54
C ASP A 110 8.18 0.44 12.65
N VAL A 111 8.29 -0.88 12.45
CA VAL A 111 9.32 -1.49 11.62
C VAL A 111 8.67 -2.11 10.39
N ILE A 112 9.19 -1.75 9.22
CA ILE A 112 8.84 -2.36 7.94
C ILE A 112 10.01 -3.26 7.53
N PRO A 113 9.84 -4.59 7.45
CA PRO A 113 10.86 -5.48 6.88
C PRO A 113 11.22 -5.07 5.46
N SER A 114 12.40 -5.46 4.98
CA SER A 114 12.68 -5.35 3.54
C SER A 114 11.69 -6.18 2.74
N ASP A 115 11.45 -5.82 1.47
CA ASP A 115 10.52 -6.56 0.61
C ASP A 115 10.84 -8.06 0.54
N PHE A 116 12.13 -8.39 0.40
CA PHE A 116 12.60 -9.78 0.49
C PHE A 116 12.23 -10.45 1.83
N ALA A 117 12.56 -9.83 2.97
CA ALA A 117 12.33 -10.45 4.27
C ALA A 117 10.84 -10.55 4.61
N GLY A 118 10.09 -9.48 4.39
CA GLY A 118 8.64 -9.43 4.61
C GLY A 118 7.93 -10.49 3.79
N THR A 119 8.31 -10.64 2.53
CA THR A 119 7.67 -11.63 1.69
C THR A 119 7.98 -13.06 2.10
N ARG A 120 9.22 -13.37 2.48
CA ARG A 120 9.60 -14.69 3.03
C ARG A 120 8.88 -15.00 4.34
N ILE A 121 8.61 -13.99 5.16
CA ILE A 121 7.78 -14.14 6.37
C ILE A 121 6.36 -14.54 5.98
N SER A 122 5.75 -13.83 5.02
CA SER A 122 4.40 -14.14 4.51
C SER A 122 4.32 -15.57 3.97
N GLU A 123 5.23 -15.97 3.08
CA GLU A 123 5.29 -17.32 2.50
C GLU A 123 5.39 -18.41 3.57
N ARG A 124 6.26 -18.21 4.57
CA ARG A 124 6.45 -19.18 5.66
C ARG A 124 5.17 -19.40 6.46
N TYR A 125 4.46 -18.33 6.80
CA TYR A 125 3.21 -18.44 7.55
C TYR A 125 2.13 -19.15 6.74
N THR A 126 1.99 -18.82 5.46
CA THR A 126 1.07 -19.52 4.57
C THR A 126 1.42 -21.01 4.49
N GLN A 127 2.69 -21.36 4.24
CA GLN A 127 3.14 -22.75 4.19
C GLN A 127 2.83 -23.51 5.49
N THR A 128 3.06 -22.87 6.64
CA THR A 128 2.77 -23.46 7.95
C THR A 128 1.28 -23.73 8.12
N TYR A 129 0.42 -22.77 7.75
CA TYR A 129 -1.04 -22.93 7.79
C TYR A 129 -1.50 -24.13 6.95
N LEU A 130 -0.99 -24.25 5.73
CA LEU A 130 -1.33 -25.34 4.80
C LEU A 130 -0.89 -26.70 5.32
N THR A 131 0.32 -26.78 5.87
CA THR A 131 0.81 -28.01 6.51
C THR A 131 -0.08 -28.44 7.68
N ILE A 132 -0.53 -27.49 8.52
CA ILE A 132 -1.46 -27.79 9.63
C ILE A 132 -2.83 -28.25 9.12
N LYS A 133 -3.28 -27.72 7.98
CA LYS A 133 -4.61 -27.99 7.41
C LYS A 133 -4.65 -29.12 6.38
N GLU A 134 -3.51 -29.77 6.11
CA GLU A 134 -3.35 -30.77 5.05
C GLU A 134 -3.88 -30.28 3.67
N TRP A 135 -3.76 -28.98 3.43
CA TRP A 135 -4.33 -28.32 2.25
C TRP A 135 -3.27 -28.08 1.16
N PRO A 136 -3.57 -28.31 -0.14
CA PRO A 136 -2.55 -28.35 -1.18
C PRO A 136 -2.15 -27.01 -1.86
N GLY A 137 -2.70 -25.85 -1.49
CA GLY A 137 -2.50 -24.60 -2.26
C GLY A 137 -1.31 -23.76 -1.79
N LEU A 138 -0.59 -23.03 -2.65
CA LEU A 138 0.56 -22.16 -2.29
C LEU A 138 0.13 -20.68 -2.08
N SER A 139 0.90 -19.92 -1.29
CA SER A 139 0.81 -18.44 -1.20
C SER A 139 1.14 -17.79 -2.55
N ARG A 140 0.55 -16.62 -2.86
CA ARG A 140 0.93 -15.85 -4.07
C ARG A 140 2.42 -15.49 -4.06
N ALA A 141 3.06 -15.58 -5.23
CA ALA A 141 4.49 -15.39 -5.43
C ALA A 141 4.99 -14.02 -4.96
N ALA A 142 6.25 -13.97 -4.51
CA ALA A 142 6.87 -12.78 -3.96
C ALA A 142 7.27 -11.71 -4.98
N ILE A 143 7.49 -12.14 -6.21
CA ILE A 143 8.24 -11.40 -7.22
C ILE A 143 7.24 -10.60 -8.06
N ALA A 144 7.53 -9.32 -8.32
CA ALA A 144 6.68 -8.43 -9.12
C ALA A 144 6.46 -8.98 -10.54
N GLU A 145 7.50 -9.56 -11.15
CA GLU A 145 7.43 -10.23 -12.46
C GLU A 145 6.44 -11.41 -12.46
N ASP A 146 6.45 -12.25 -11.42
CA ASP A 146 5.51 -13.37 -11.26
C ASP A 146 4.05 -12.90 -11.07
N ARG A 147 3.85 -11.60 -10.85
CA ARG A 147 2.54 -10.93 -10.75
C ARG A 147 2.20 -10.07 -11.97
N GLY A 148 3.02 -10.09 -13.02
CA GLY A 148 2.80 -9.35 -14.27
C GLY A 148 3.09 -7.84 -14.16
N ILE A 149 3.94 -7.44 -13.22
CA ILE A 149 4.45 -6.06 -13.08
C ILE A 149 5.89 -6.05 -13.58
N GLU A 150 6.17 -5.23 -14.59
CA GLU A 150 7.53 -5.03 -15.14
C GLU A 150 8.27 -3.94 -14.33
N ASP A 151 9.52 -4.19 -13.96
CA ASP A 151 10.39 -3.20 -13.30
C ASP A 151 10.60 -1.98 -14.21
N ALA A 152 10.43 -0.77 -13.67
CA ALA A 152 10.71 0.45 -14.42
C ALA A 152 12.20 0.53 -14.80
N PRO A 153 12.56 0.86 -16.06
CA PRO A 153 13.95 0.93 -16.47
C PRO A 153 14.69 2.01 -15.68
N GLN A 154 15.72 1.59 -14.94
CA GLN A 154 16.67 2.53 -14.33
C GLN A 154 17.43 3.24 -15.44
N SER A 155 17.23 4.55 -15.58
CA SER A 155 18.02 5.40 -16.46
C SER A 155 19.50 5.30 -16.07
N PRO A 156 20.42 4.92 -16.98
CA PRO A 156 21.84 4.86 -16.67
C PRO A 156 22.43 6.26 -16.51
N GLN A 157 23.23 6.46 -15.46
CA GLN A 157 24.15 7.60 -15.29
C GLN A 157 25.41 7.40 -16.15
#